data_AF-A0A511NCR6-F1
#
_entry.id   AF-A0A511NCR6-F1
#
_cell.length_a   1.000
_cell.length_b   1.000
_cell.length_c   1.000
_cell.angle_alpha   90.00
_cell.angle_beta   90.00
_cell.angle_gamma   90.00
#
_symmetry.space_group_name_H-M   'P 1'
#
loop_
_entity.id
_entity.type
_entity.pdbx_description
1 polymer ?
#
loop_
_entity_poly.entity_id
_entity_poly.type
_entity_poly.pdbx_seq_one_letter_code
_entity_poly.pdbx_strand_id
1 'polypeptide(L)'
;MNEKNSPDYRKIYTDIIRDKYPHKLELCLGFLAKKSLTSIDIIQLNTLIFGESKLISEKNQKHKVYTKEDILYMLEFQRKNNLNNNELANYFKLSRNTVTKWRKMFSINYKE
;
A
#
# COMPACT_ATOMS: atom_id res chain seq x y z
N MET A 1 -16.75 16.92 14.22
CA MET A 1 -16.88 15.96 13.11
C MET A 1 -15.58 16.03 12.31
N ASN A 2 -14.72 15.02 12.39
CA ASN A 2 -13.45 15.00 11.66
C ASN A 2 -13.72 14.65 10.20
N GLU A 3 -13.81 15.65 9.33
CA GLU A 3 -13.71 15.45 7.89
C GLU A 3 -12.34 14.83 7.58
N LYS A 4 -12.34 13.58 7.11
CA LYS A 4 -11.15 12.99 6.50
C LYS A 4 -10.90 13.76 5.21
N ASN A 5 -9.95 14.69 5.22
CA ASN A 5 -9.33 15.33 4.05
C ASN A 5 -8.54 14.30 3.21
N SER A 6 -9.14 13.16 2.90
CA SER A 6 -8.57 12.15 2.03
C SER A 6 -9.14 12.38 0.63
N PRO A 7 -8.27 12.45 -0.41
CA PRO A 7 -8.73 12.55 -1.78
C PRO A 7 -9.75 11.46 -2.10
N ASP A 8 -10.77 11.77 -2.88
CA ASP A 8 -11.66 10.75 -3.43
C ASP A 8 -10.92 10.00 -4.56
N TYR A 9 -10.09 9.05 -4.15
CA TYR A 9 -9.29 8.23 -5.06
C TYR A 9 -10.15 7.50 -6.08
N ARG A 10 -11.40 7.12 -5.73
CA ARG A 10 -12.30 6.46 -6.68
C ARG A 10 -12.63 7.42 -7.81
N LYS A 11 -13.02 8.65 -7.49
CA LYS A 11 -13.35 9.67 -8.50
C LYS A 11 -12.14 10.00 -9.37
N ILE A 12 -10.99 10.27 -8.75
CA ILE A 12 -9.75 10.60 -9.45
C ILE A 12 -9.36 9.49 -10.46
N TYR A 13 -9.33 8.23 -10.01
CA TYR A 13 -8.96 7.13 -10.91
C TYR A 13 -10.01 6.88 -11.99
N THR A 14 -11.30 7.04 -11.67
CA THR A 14 -12.38 6.91 -12.66
C THR A 14 -12.23 7.95 -13.77
N ASP A 15 -11.96 9.20 -13.41
CA ASP A 15 -11.77 10.30 -14.36
C ASP A 15 -10.53 10.05 -15.25
N ILE A 16 -9.41 9.66 -14.64
CA ILE A 16 -8.17 9.32 -15.38
C ILE A 16 -8.39 8.15 -16.35
N ILE A 17 -9.07 7.09 -15.91
CA ILE A 17 -9.34 5.92 -16.75
C ILE A 17 -10.22 6.32 -17.93
N ARG A 18 -11.30 7.06 -17.69
CA ARG A 18 -12.20 7.50 -18.76
C ARG A 18 -11.51 8.37 -19.80
N ASP A 19 -10.65 9.28 -19.35
CA ASP A 19 -9.97 10.25 -20.23
C ASP A 19 -8.79 9.62 -21.00
N LYS A 20 -7.95 8.82 -20.32
CA LYS A 20 -6.65 8.38 -20.89
C LYS A 20 -6.53 6.89 -21.16
N TYR A 21 -7.25 6.06 -20.40
CA TYR A 21 -7.09 4.60 -20.45
C TYR A 21 -8.43 3.84 -20.42
N PRO A 22 -9.40 4.16 -21.31
CA PRO A 22 -10.75 3.59 -21.24
C PRO A 22 -10.74 2.06 -21.38
N HIS A 23 -9.78 1.52 -22.13
CA HIS A 23 -9.56 0.08 -22.31
C HIS A 23 -9.13 -0.66 -21.02
N LYS A 24 -8.72 0.05 -19.96
CA LYS A 24 -8.34 -0.52 -18.65
C LYS A 24 -9.46 -0.48 -17.63
N LEU A 25 -10.63 0.07 -17.99
CA LEU A 25 -11.76 0.21 -17.07
C LEU A 25 -12.19 -1.13 -16.49
N GLU A 26 -12.31 -2.16 -17.34
CA GLU A 26 -12.69 -3.51 -16.90
C GLU A 26 -11.70 -4.10 -15.90
N LEU A 27 -10.40 -3.84 -16.08
CA LEU A 27 -9.35 -4.30 -15.17
C LEU A 27 -9.39 -3.60 -13.81
N CYS A 28 -9.88 -2.36 -13.76
CA CYS A 28 -9.90 -1.53 -12.56
C CYS A 28 -11.23 -1.58 -11.79
N LEU A 29 -12.31 -2.09 -12.41
CA LEU A 29 -13.66 -2.16 -11.82
C LEU A 29 -13.68 -2.88 -10.47
N GLY A 30 -12.94 -3.98 -10.33
CA GLY A 30 -12.87 -4.75 -9.08
C GLY A 30 -12.33 -3.94 -7.89
N PHE A 31 -11.44 -2.97 -8.15
CA PHE A 31 -10.94 -2.06 -7.13
C PHE A 31 -11.90 -0.89 -6.90
N LEU A 32 -12.42 -0.29 -7.98
CA LEU A 32 -13.33 0.85 -7.91
C LEU A 32 -14.67 0.52 -7.22
N ALA A 33 -15.10 -0.74 -7.28
CA ALA A 33 -16.31 -1.23 -6.60
C ALA A 33 -16.16 -1.31 -5.07
N LYS A 34 -14.94 -1.28 -4.51
CA LYS A 34 -14.73 -1.37 -3.06
C LYS A 34 -15.23 -0.12 -2.36
N LYS A 35 -15.93 -0.30 -1.22
CA LYS A 35 -16.49 0.81 -0.41
C LYS A 35 -15.43 1.84 0.02
N SER A 36 -14.22 1.37 0.32
CA SER A 36 -13.05 2.18 0.63
C SER A 36 -11.83 1.60 -0.06
N LEU A 37 -11.04 2.45 -0.71
CA LEU A 37 -9.75 2.06 -1.27
C LEU A 37 -8.69 2.15 -0.16
N THR A 38 -8.00 1.04 0.10
CA THR A 38 -6.83 1.03 0.98
C THR A 38 -5.61 1.59 0.24
N SER A 39 -4.55 1.94 0.99
CA SER A 39 -3.25 2.30 0.41
C SER A 39 -2.73 1.23 -0.56
N ILE A 40 -2.99 -0.06 -0.26
CA ILE A 40 -2.62 -1.18 -1.10
C ILE A 40 -3.44 -1.18 -2.40
N ASP A 41 -4.74 -0.96 -2.32
CA ASP A 41 -5.62 -0.87 -3.51
C ASP A 41 -5.19 0.29 -4.43
N ILE A 42 -4.83 1.43 -3.85
CA ILE A 42 -4.33 2.60 -4.59
C ILE A 42 -3.03 2.26 -5.33
N ILE A 43 -2.09 1.59 -4.65
CA ILE A 43 -0.83 1.16 -5.27
C ILE A 43 -1.10 0.21 -6.44
N GLN A 44 -2.00 -0.77 -6.26
CA GLN A 44 -2.34 -1.73 -7.30
C GLN A 44 -3.05 -1.06 -8.49
N LEU A 45 -4.02 -0.18 -8.24
CA LEU A 45 -4.67 0.64 -9.28
C LEU A 45 -3.66 1.47 -10.06
N ASN A 46 -2.73 2.13 -9.37
CA ASN A 46 -1.69 2.93 -10.00
C ASN A 46 -0.82 2.10 -10.94
N THR A 47 -0.39 0.91 -10.49
CA THR A 47 0.40 -0.01 -11.30
C THR A 47 -0.39 -0.57 -12.48
N LEU A 48 -1.68 -0.87 -12.34
CA LEU A 48 -2.52 -1.35 -13.44
C LEU A 48 -2.71 -0.28 -14.52
N ILE A 49 -2.99 0.96 -14.10
CA ILE A 49 -3.29 2.07 -15.01
C ILE A 49 -2.02 2.56 -15.72
N PHE A 50 -0.92 2.78 -14.99
CA PHE A 50 0.28 3.42 -15.52
C PHE A 50 1.43 2.44 -15.83
N GLY A 51 1.34 1.19 -15.37
CA GLY A 51 2.43 0.21 -15.44
C GLY A 51 3.48 0.42 -14.34
N GLU A 52 4.26 -0.64 -14.06
CA GLU A 52 5.42 -0.54 -13.17
C GLU A 52 6.64 -0.10 -13.99
N SER A 53 6.96 1.21 -13.99
CA SER A 53 8.29 1.61 -14.45
C SER A 53 9.28 1.42 -13.30
N LYS A 54 10.43 0.81 -13.57
CA LYS A 54 11.46 0.53 -12.55
C LYS A 54 11.86 1.79 -11.78
N LEU A 55 11.94 2.92 -12.49
CA LEU A 55 12.18 4.26 -11.95
C LEU A 55 11.04 4.79 -11.06
N ILE A 56 9.77 4.52 -11.40
CA ILE A 56 8.60 4.90 -10.58
C ILE A 56 8.50 4.00 -9.35
N SER A 57 8.79 2.70 -9.46
CA SER A 57 8.82 1.77 -8.32
C SER A 57 9.90 2.16 -7.30
N GLU A 58 11.09 2.52 -7.76
CA GLU A 58 12.20 2.97 -6.89
C GLU A 58 11.89 4.33 -6.22
N LYS A 59 11.30 5.28 -6.96
CA LYS A 59 10.90 6.59 -6.41
C LYS A 59 9.70 6.48 -5.46
N ASN A 60 8.69 5.69 -5.79
CA ASN A 60 7.50 5.52 -4.94
C ASN A 60 7.81 4.75 -3.66
N GLN A 61 8.77 3.81 -3.66
CA GLN A 61 9.20 3.15 -2.43
C GLN A 61 9.72 4.15 -1.37
N LYS A 62 10.42 5.20 -1.79
CA LYS A 62 10.90 6.25 -0.89
C LYS A 62 9.76 7.11 -0.30
N HIS A 63 8.60 7.15 -0.96
CA HIS A 63 7.45 7.96 -0.56
C HIS A 63 6.26 7.15 -0.02
N LYS A 64 6.42 5.84 0.21
CA LYS A 64 5.36 5.04 0.82
C LYS A 64 5.16 5.49 2.27
N VAL A 65 4.04 6.19 2.50
CA VAL A 65 3.52 6.47 3.83
C VAL A 65 2.77 5.22 4.28
N TYR A 66 3.41 4.43 5.15
CA TYR A 66 2.75 3.27 5.76
C TYR A 66 1.89 3.73 6.94
N THR A 67 0.60 3.40 6.91
CA THR A 67 -0.29 3.63 8.05
C THR A 67 0.03 2.66 9.18
N LYS A 68 -0.49 2.92 10.39
CA LYS A 68 -0.33 2.00 11.53
C LYS A 68 -0.87 0.61 11.20
N GLU A 69 -1.99 0.57 10.50
CA GLU A 69 -2.68 -0.64 10.06
C GLU A 69 -1.82 -1.44 9.07
N ASP A 70 -1.19 -0.77 8.11
CA ASP A 70 -0.25 -1.40 7.16
C ASP A 70 0.93 -2.04 7.90
N ILE A 71 1.51 -1.32 8.86
CA ILE A 71 2.66 -1.80 9.63
C ILE A 71 2.28 -3.02 10.48
N LEU A 72 1.13 -2.98 11.17
CA LEU A 72 0.65 -4.10 11.98
C LEU A 72 0.36 -5.33 11.11
N TYR A 73 -0.26 -5.15 9.94
CA TYR A 73 -0.48 -6.23 8.99
C TYR A 73 0.85 -6.90 8.57
N MET A 74 1.87 -6.11 8.24
CA MET A 74 3.18 -6.62 7.84
C MET A 74 3.88 -7.39 8.97
N LEU A 75 3.77 -6.90 10.21
CA LEU A 75 4.34 -7.60 11.37
C LEU A 75 3.58 -8.90 11.69
N GLU A 76 2.25 -8.93 11.56
CA GLU A 76 1.48 -10.16 11.69
C GLU A 76 1.80 -11.16 10.57
N PHE A 77 1.98 -10.68 9.33
CA PHE A 77 2.43 -11.51 8.22
C PHE A 77 3.80 -12.13 8.50
N GLN A 78 4.73 -11.37 9.08
CA GLN A 78 6.04 -11.87 9.52
C GLN A 78 5.88 -13.06 10.48
N ARG A 79 5.05 -12.89 11.51
CA ARG A 79 4.81 -13.90 12.55
C ARG A 79 4.15 -15.15 11.98
N LYS A 80 3.09 -14.99 11.18
CA LYS A 80 2.33 -16.11 10.60
C LYS A 80 3.17 -16.97 9.66
N ASN A 81 4.16 -16.39 8.99
CA ASN A 81 5.02 -17.08 8.05
C ASN A 81 6.43 -17.37 8.60
N ASN A 82 6.67 -17.13 9.90
CA ASN A 82 7.97 -17.33 10.57
C ASN A 82 9.15 -16.65 9.86
N LEU A 83 8.93 -15.45 9.30
CA LEU A 83 9.96 -14.73 8.54
C LEU A 83 10.89 -13.93 9.45
N ASN A 84 12.17 -13.87 9.09
CA ASN A 84 13.12 -12.96 9.72
C ASN A 84 12.99 -11.54 9.15
N ASN A 85 13.66 -10.56 9.79
CA ASN A 85 13.54 -9.16 9.38
C ASN A 85 14.08 -8.88 7.97
N ASN A 86 15.07 -9.65 7.50
CA ASN A 86 15.60 -9.51 6.14
C ASN A 86 14.63 -10.07 5.10
N GLU A 87 14.02 -11.22 5.38
CA GLU A 87 13.04 -11.84 4.49
C GLU A 87 11.79 -10.99 4.35
N LEU A 88 11.26 -10.48 5.47
CA LEU A 88 10.13 -9.57 5.45
C LEU A 88 10.46 -8.27 4.69
N ALA A 89 11.66 -7.74 4.92
CA ALA A 89 12.14 -6.54 4.25
C ALA A 89 12.25 -6.76 2.74
N ASN A 90 12.82 -7.88 2.30
CA ASN A 90 12.91 -8.22 0.88
C ASN A 90 11.53 -8.40 0.25
N TYR A 91 10.61 -9.09 0.93
CA TYR A 91 9.25 -9.33 0.43
C TYR A 91 8.47 -8.03 0.20
N PHE A 92 8.51 -7.13 1.17
CA PHE A 92 7.80 -5.85 1.08
C PHE A 92 8.63 -4.71 0.46
N LYS A 93 9.86 -5.01 0.01
CA LYS A 93 10.82 -4.05 -0.53
C LYS A 93 11.07 -2.88 0.44
N LEU A 94 11.39 -3.22 1.69
CA LEU A 94 11.73 -2.32 2.79
C LEU A 94 13.22 -2.41 3.13
N SER A 95 13.72 -1.49 3.94
CA SER A 95 15.00 -1.70 4.61
C SER A 95 14.81 -2.57 5.85
N ARG A 96 15.79 -3.45 6.15
CA ARG A 96 15.85 -4.19 7.43
C ARG A 96 15.72 -3.27 8.64
N ASN A 97 16.29 -2.06 8.55
CA ASN A 97 16.24 -1.06 9.61
C ASN A 97 14.82 -0.55 9.83
N THR A 98 14.03 -0.38 8.76
CA THR A 98 12.60 -0.01 8.82
C THR A 98 11.82 -1.05 9.61
N VAL A 99 11.97 -2.34 9.25
CA VAL A 99 11.32 -3.46 9.97
C VAL A 99 11.74 -3.50 11.44
N THR A 100 13.03 -3.30 11.72
CA THR A 100 13.56 -3.26 13.08
C THR A 100 12.95 -2.11 13.89
N LYS A 101 12.82 -0.91 13.30
CA LYS A 101 12.20 0.26 13.94
C LYS A 101 10.71 0.02 14.21
N TRP A 102 9.98 -0.53 13.25
CA TRP A 102 8.56 -0.86 13.42
C TRP A 102 8.33 -1.90 14.51
N ARG A 103 9.14 -2.97 14.55
CA ARG A 103 9.07 -3.93 15.65
C ARG A 103 9.26 -3.25 16.99
N LYS A 104 10.25 -2.37 17.17
CA LYS A 104 10.42 -1.64 18.43
C LYS A 104 9.22 -0.76 18.76
N MET A 105 8.70 -0.04 17.78
CA MET A 105 7.59 0.92 17.96
C MET A 105 6.26 0.22 18.30
N PHE A 106 5.98 -0.93 17.69
CA PHE A 106 4.70 -1.62 17.83
C PHE A 106 4.74 -2.81 18.79
N SER A 107 5.92 -3.39 19.07
CA SER A 107 6.07 -4.45 20.08
C SER A 107 5.84 -3.96 21.52
N ILE A 108 5.93 -2.64 21.77
CA ILE A 108 5.64 -2.04 23.09
C ILE A 108 4.14 -2.03 23.40
N ASN A 109 3.26 -2.11 22.39
CA ASN A 109 1.81 -2.17 22.58
C ASN A 109 1.24 -3.60 22.68
N TYR A 110 2.09 -4.63 22.76
CA TYR A 110 1.68 -6.02 23.03
C TYR A 110 1.90 -6.37 24.50
N LYS A 111 1.34 -5.56 25.42
CA LYS A 111 0.97 -6.08 26.73
C LYS A 111 -0.48 -6.52 26.63
N GLU A 112 -0.60 -7.84 26.69
CA GLU A 112 -1.75 -8.71 26.99
C GLU A 112 -3.14 -8.09 27.03
#